data_AF-V6AT09-F1
#
_entry.id   AF-V6AT09-F1
#
_cell.length_a   1.000
_cell.length_b   1.000
_cell.length_c   1.000
_cell.angle_alpha   90.00
_cell.angle_beta   90.00
_cell.angle_gamma   90.00
#
_symmetry.space_group_name_H-M   'P 1'
#
loop_
_entity.id
_entity.type
_entity.pdbx_description
1 polymer ?
#
loop_
_entity_poly.entity_id
_entity_poly.type
_entity_poly.pdbx_seq_one_letter_code
_entity_poly.pdbx_strand_id
1 'polypeptide(L)'
;MGKTQKFHGYNTDIERLATRIETYLTENGFEVAFSKDQTRPVSWCFIQARKLGALRTAAGARRSTDISIRGSPDNFEVSIGTGEWGKNLIMSAPLFVVPVIGIAATLTKIYTAKRFEDNLWKYIKEQANFLRDSGQSGKKETSKASDQREFDCDYVEGYPGWSSQVLGGKLILERQKKGTDQLIFEAPDGKKIQIPAANIEKATIISRKKGLAEHDLMIELTCKDKNKTIHPVINLADDIIAGVLAGINEIVAEDKYLRDMYKN
;
A
#
# COMPACT_ATOMS: atom_id res chain seq x y z
N MET A 1 17.71 -6.00 -18.62
CA MET A 1 17.60 -7.35 -18.02
C MET A 1 16.80 -7.18 -16.73
N GLY A 2 15.66 -7.86 -16.58
CA GLY A 2 14.83 -7.74 -15.39
C GLY A 2 15.43 -8.52 -14.20
N LYS A 3 15.10 -8.11 -12.98
CA LYS A 3 15.40 -8.90 -11.78
C LYS A 3 14.25 -9.86 -11.51
N THR A 4 14.55 -11.06 -11.05
CA THR A 4 13.56 -12.11 -10.74
C THR A 4 13.78 -12.63 -9.32
N GLN A 5 12.71 -12.76 -8.56
CA GLN A 5 12.68 -13.39 -7.24
C GLN A 5 11.74 -14.59 -7.28
N LYS A 6 12.21 -15.74 -6.82
CA LYS A 6 11.40 -16.96 -6.69
C LYS A 6 10.91 -17.12 -5.26
N PHE A 7 9.69 -17.60 -5.12
CA PHE A 7 9.01 -17.87 -3.86
C PHE A 7 8.54 -19.33 -3.88
N HIS A 8 9.03 -20.13 -2.93
CA HIS A 8 8.84 -21.58 -2.87
C HIS A 8 8.19 -22.00 -1.56
N GLY A 9 7.14 -22.82 -1.62
CA GLY A 9 6.39 -23.29 -0.45
C GLY A 9 5.61 -22.16 0.23
N TYR A 10 5.17 -21.18 -0.56
CA TYR A 10 4.44 -20.02 -0.05
C TYR A 10 2.93 -20.25 -0.01
N ASN A 11 2.38 -21.05 -0.91
CA ASN A 11 0.94 -21.20 -1.11
C ASN A 11 0.21 -19.84 -1.08
N THR A 12 0.61 -18.91 -1.95
CA THR A 12 0.11 -17.52 -1.96
C THR A 12 -1.03 -17.35 -2.94
N ASP A 13 -2.06 -16.59 -2.55
CA ASP A 13 -3.03 -16.03 -3.49
C ASP A 13 -2.36 -15.01 -4.42
N ILE A 14 -2.00 -15.48 -5.63
CA ILE A 14 -1.30 -14.71 -6.66
C ILE A 14 -2.12 -13.51 -7.12
N GLU A 15 -3.45 -13.64 -7.18
CA GLU A 15 -4.31 -12.54 -7.61
C GLU A 15 -4.32 -11.43 -6.56
N ARG A 16 -4.46 -11.81 -5.28
CA ARG A 16 -4.40 -10.84 -4.17
C ARG A 16 -3.04 -10.16 -4.07
N LEU A 17 -1.95 -10.87 -4.36
CA LEU A 17 -0.61 -10.28 -4.44
C LEU A 17 -0.53 -9.24 -5.57
N ALA A 18 -1.05 -9.57 -6.76
CA ALA A 18 -1.04 -8.67 -7.90
C ALA A 18 -1.83 -7.38 -7.64
N THR A 19 -3.03 -7.49 -7.04
CA THR A 19 -3.86 -6.33 -6.67
C THR A 19 -3.14 -5.41 -5.68
N ARG A 20 -2.47 -5.96 -4.66
CA ARG A 20 -1.70 -5.15 -3.69
C ARG A 20 -0.58 -4.35 -4.37
N ILE A 21 0.12 -4.95 -5.33
CA ILE A 21 1.17 -4.28 -6.10
C ILE A 21 0.58 -3.16 -6.98
N GLU A 22 -0.55 -3.41 -7.65
CA GLU A 22 -1.28 -2.38 -8.41
C GLU A 22 -1.69 -1.20 -7.53
N THR A 23 -2.25 -1.46 -6.36
CA THR A 23 -2.64 -0.42 -5.39
C THR A 23 -1.44 0.42 -4.98
N TYR A 24 -0.33 -0.23 -4.57
CA TYR A 24 0.91 0.44 -4.21
C TYR A 24 1.40 1.38 -5.33
N LEU A 25 1.41 0.90 -6.58
CA LEU A 25 1.85 1.71 -7.72
C LEU A 25 0.92 2.90 -7.97
N THR A 26 -0.39 2.68 -7.95
CA THR A 26 -1.39 3.72 -8.18
C THR A 26 -1.28 4.82 -7.12
N GLU A 27 -1.14 4.45 -5.85
CA GLU A 27 -0.98 5.40 -4.74
C GLU A 27 0.35 6.16 -4.79
N ASN A 28 1.38 5.58 -5.40
CA ASN A 28 2.65 6.25 -5.70
C ASN A 28 2.61 7.10 -6.99
N GLY A 29 1.42 7.34 -7.55
CA GLY A 29 1.19 8.24 -8.69
C GLY A 29 1.55 7.64 -10.04
N PHE A 30 1.57 6.32 -10.16
CA PHE A 30 1.71 5.63 -11.44
C PHE A 30 0.34 5.42 -12.09
N GLU A 31 0.29 5.59 -13.39
CA GLU A 31 -0.75 4.97 -14.22
C GLU A 31 -0.40 3.49 -14.37
N VAL A 32 -1.38 2.63 -14.07
CA VAL A 32 -1.20 1.18 -14.05
C VAL A 32 -2.10 0.52 -15.08
N ALA A 33 -1.54 -0.44 -15.81
CA ALA A 33 -2.25 -1.32 -16.71
C ALA A 33 -2.05 -2.76 -16.27
N PHE A 34 -3.12 -3.54 -16.26
CA PHE A 34 -3.12 -4.90 -15.72
C PHE A 34 -3.66 -5.92 -16.71
N SER A 35 -3.06 -7.12 -16.70
CA SER A 35 -3.48 -8.28 -17.48
C SER A 35 -3.22 -9.54 -16.66
N LYS A 36 -4.10 -10.54 -16.73
CA LYS A 36 -3.94 -11.79 -15.99
C LYS A 36 -4.49 -12.98 -16.78
N ASP A 37 -4.07 -14.16 -16.36
CA ASP A 37 -4.72 -15.40 -16.76
C ASP A 37 -6.19 -15.41 -16.32
N GLN A 38 -7.05 -16.04 -17.13
CA GLN A 38 -8.45 -16.27 -16.79
C GLN A 38 -8.67 -17.63 -16.10
N THR A 39 -7.64 -18.47 -16.03
CA THR A 39 -7.71 -19.75 -15.31
C THR A 39 -7.85 -19.54 -13.80
N ARG A 40 -8.39 -20.57 -13.13
CA ARG A 40 -8.44 -20.65 -11.66
C ARG A 40 -7.75 -21.93 -11.20
N PRO A 41 -6.72 -21.85 -10.34
CA PRO A 41 -6.08 -20.64 -9.84
C PRO A 41 -5.30 -19.89 -10.93
N VAL A 42 -5.16 -18.56 -10.76
CA VAL A 42 -4.43 -17.70 -11.72
C VAL A 42 -2.97 -18.13 -11.81
N SER A 43 -2.51 -18.48 -13.01
CA SER A 43 -1.14 -18.95 -13.24
C SER A 43 -0.16 -17.83 -13.62
N TRP A 44 -0.67 -16.69 -14.07
CA TRP A 44 0.15 -15.51 -14.34
C TRP A 44 -0.63 -14.20 -14.20
N CYS A 45 0.09 -13.16 -13.77
CA CYS A 45 -0.34 -11.76 -13.76
C CYS A 45 0.76 -10.90 -14.39
N PHE A 46 0.36 -9.82 -15.05
CA PHE A 46 1.25 -8.84 -15.65
C PHE A 46 0.74 -7.42 -15.36
N ILE A 47 1.59 -6.61 -14.75
CA ILE A 47 1.32 -5.23 -14.37
C ILE A 47 2.34 -4.34 -15.09
N GLN A 48 1.86 -3.33 -15.80
CA GLN A 48 2.70 -2.24 -16.29
C GLN A 48 2.41 -0.99 -15.48
N ALA A 49 3.46 -0.26 -15.10
CA ALA A 49 3.33 1.02 -14.40
C ALA A 49 4.14 2.10 -15.12
N ARG A 50 3.54 3.27 -15.38
CA ARG A 50 4.24 4.46 -15.88
C ARG A 50 3.88 5.70 -15.08
N LYS A 51 4.81 6.63 -14.93
CA LYS A 51 4.54 7.91 -14.27
C LYS A 51 4.00 8.93 -15.28
N LEU A 52 2.95 9.66 -14.94
CA LEU A 52 2.39 10.75 -15.75
C LEU A 52 3.08 12.09 -15.45
N GLY A 53 3.27 12.97 -16.46
CA GLY A 53 3.63 14.39 -16.26
C GLY A 53 5.06 14.86 -16.63
N ALA A 54 5.35 16.14 -16.32
CA ALA A 54 6.55 16.91 -16.75
C ALA A 54 7.91 16.41 -16.21
N LEU A 55 7.94 15.41 -15.33
CA LEU A 55 9.14 14.66 -14.92
C LEU A 55 9.67 13.71 -16.01
N ARG A 56 9.13 13.82 -17.24
CA ARG A 56 9.54 13.07 -18.43
C ARG A 56 11.02 13.27 -18.83
N THR A 57 11.67 14.30 -18.32
CA THR A 57 12.95 14.80 -18.86
C THR A 57 14.21 14.29 -18.16
N ALA A 58 14.12 13.64 -16.99
CA ALA A 58 15.30 13.12 -16.30
C ALA A 58 15.34 11.58 -16.37
N ALA A 59 16.11 11.06 -17.33
CA ALA A 59 16.58 9.67 -17.42
C ALA A 59 15.63 8.56 -17.92
N GLY A 60 14.89 8.76 -19.02
CA GLY A 60 14.36 7.63 -19.82
C GLY A 60 12.86 7.34 -19.74
N ALA A 61 12.04 8.38 -19.55
CA ALA A 61 10.59 8.32 -19.32
C ALA A 61 9.70 7.93 -20.53
N ARG A 62 10.14 7.02 -21.41
CA ARG A 62 9.24 6.32 -22.36
C ARG A 62 8.95 4.88 -21.94
N ARG A 63 9.57 4.40 -20.87
CA ARG A 63 9.53 3.00 -20.49
C ARG A 63 8.58 2.74 -19.33
N SER A 64 7.80 1.67 -19.42
CA SER A 64 7.00 1.15 -18.32
C SER A 64 7.88 0.31 -17.39
N THR A 65 7.54 0.30 -16.10
CA THR A 65 7.98 -0.77 -15.20
C THR A 65 7.07 -1.95 -15.43
N ASP A 66 7.63 -3.07 -15.87
CA ASP A 66 6.89 -4.29 -16.17
C ASP A 66 7.10 -5.27 -15.02
N ILE A 67 6.02 -5.69 -14.37
CA ILE A 67 6.01 -6.65 -13.27
C ILE A 67 5.25 -7.88 -13.74
N SER A 68 5.90 -9.02 -13.72
CA SER A 68 5.27 -10.31 -14.05
C SER A 68 5.28 -11.21 -12.83
N ILE A 69 4.15 -11.84 -12.54
CA ILE A 69 4.01 -12.89 -11.54
C ILE A 69 3.63 -14.14 -12.30
N ARG A 70 4.37 -15.24 -12.16
CA ARG A 70 4.15 -16.48 -12.92
C ARG A 70 4.37 -17.70 -12.04
N GLY A 71 3.56 -18.73 -12.23
CA GLY A 71 3.71 -20.02 -11.55
C GLY A 71 2.42 -20.46 -10.86
N SER A 72 2.55 -21.31 -9.84
CA SER A 72 1.43 -21.76 -9.01
C SER A 72 1.49 -21.11 -7.63
N PRO A 73 0.40 -21.09 -6.85
CA PRO A 73 0.39 -20.55 -5.49
C PRO A 73 1.56 -21.04 -4.62
N ASP A 74 1.91 -22.33 -4.73
CA ASP A 74 3.03 -22.92 -3.97
C ASP A 74 4.40 -22.48 -4.47
N ASN A 75 4.55 -22.25 -5.78
CA ASN A 75 5.82 -21.99 -6.42
C ASN A 75 5.63 -20.97 -7.54
N PHE A 76 5.93 -19.71 -7.24
CA PHE A 76 5.82 -18.62 -8.19
C PHE A 76 7.08 -17.76 -8.22
N GLU A 77 7.23 -17.01 -9.29
CA GLU A 77 8.27 -16.01 -9.44
C GLU A 77 7.66 -14.65 -9.74
N VAL A 78 8.29 -13.62 -9.19
CA VAL A 78 8.01 -12.23 -9.54
C VAL A 78 9.23 -11.71 -10.29
N SER A 79 9.01 -11.09 -11.46
CA SER A 79 10.07 -10.42 -12.21
C SER A 79 9.72 -8.95 -12.44
N ILE A 80 10.67 -8.06 -12.18
CA ILE A 80 10.57 -6.62 -12.44
C ILE A 80 11.55 -6.26 -13.55
N GLY A 81 11.02 -5.68 -14.61
CA GLY A 81 11.76 -5.23 -15.76
C GLY A 81 11.32 -3.86 -16.22
N THR A 82 11.81 -3.50 -17.40
CA THR A 82 11.50 -2.22 -18.03
C THR A 82 11.05 -2.51 -19.47
N GLY A 83 9.88 -2.01 -19.86
CA GLY A 83 9.27 -2.28 -21.15
C GLY A 83 8.76 -1.03 -21.85
N GLU A 84 8.00 -1.24 -22.92
CA GLU A 84 7.25 -0.18 -23.60
C GLU A 84 5.81 -0.21 -23.12
N TRP A 85 5.30 0.96 -22.69
CA TRP A 85 3.92 1.07 -22.23
C TRP A 85 2.92 0.64 -23.30
N GLY A 86 1.94 -0.18 -22.93
CA GLY A 86 0.89 -0.61 -23.84
C GLY A 86 1.33 -1.73 -24.80
N LYS A 87 2.65 -2.01 -24.89
CA LYS A 87 3.18 -3.18 -25.58
C LYS A 87 3.42 -4.30 -24.57
N ASN A 88 3.29 -5.54 -25.01
CA ASN A 88 3.43 -6.76 -24.20
C ASN A 88 2.29 -7.06 -23.21
N LEU A 89 1.25 -6.21 -23.12
CA LEU A 89 -0.03 -6.64 -22.57
C LEU A 89 -0.57 -7.72 -23.50
N ILE A 90 -0.64 -8.96 -22.99
CA ILE A 90 -0.94 -10.13 -23.81
C ILE A 90 -2.33 -9.93 -24.43
N MET A 91 -2.40 -9.91 -25.77
CA MET A 91 -3.60 -9.61 -26.58
C MET A 91 -4.81 -10.54 -26.32
N SER A 92 -4.68 -11.55 -25.46
CA SER A 92 -5.72 -12.55 -25.17
C SER A 92 -6.47 -12.32 -23.85
N ALA A 93 -6.19 -11.25 -23.10
CA ALA A 93 -6.89 -10.93 -21.86
C ALA A 93 -7.44 -9.50 -21.88
N PRO A 94 -8.61 -9.25 -21.24
CA PRO A 94 -9.15 -7.90 -21.11
C PRO A 94 -8.13 -7.00 -20.42
N LEU A 95 -7.78 -5.91 -21.10
CA LEU A 95 -6.93 -4.87 -20.56
C LEU A 95 -7.76 -3.99 -19.63
N PHE A 96 -7.43 -4.03 -18.34
CA PHE A 96 -7.96 -3.08 -17.38
C PHE A 96 -6.92 -1.97 -17.19
N VAL A 97 -7.24 -0.78 -17.72
CA VAL A 97 -6.53 0.45 -17.37
C VAL A 97 -7.33 1.08 -16.25
N VAL A 98 -6.75 1.16 -15.05
CA VAL A 98 -7.37 1.89 -13.96
C VAL A 98 -7.03 3.36 -14.17
N PRO A 99 -8.00 4.22 -14.54
CA PRO A 99 -7.73 5.65 -14.63
C PRO A 99 -7.38 6.15 -13.24
N VAL A 100 -6.35 7.00 -13.14
CA VAL A 100 -5.95 7.65 -11.89
C VAL A 100 -7.08 8.62 -11.49
N ILE A 101 -8.06 8.15 -10.72
CA ILE A 101 -9.11 8.99 -10.18
C ILE A 101 -8.55 9.70 -8.95
N GLY A 102 -8.08 10.94 -9.15
CA GLY A 102 -8.09 11.96 -8.10
C GLY A 102 -7.23 11.73 -6.87
N ILE A 103 -6.02 11.17 -7.00
CA ILE A 103 -5.00 11.33 -5.95
C ILE A 103 -4.31 12.67 -6.22
N ALA A 104 -4.65 13.69 -5.43
CA ALA A 104 -3.99 14.99 -5.41
C ALA A 104 -2.55 14.87 -4.87
N ALA A 105 -1.68 14.16 -5.57
CA ALA A 105 -0.27 14.04 -5.22
C ALA A 105 0.52 15.17 -5.89
N THR A 106 0.37 16.39 -5.39
CA THR A 106 1.39 17.44 -5.60
C THR A 106 2.64 17.12 -4.79
N LEU A 107 3.38 16.08 -5.16
CA LEU A 107 4.72 15.84 -4.64
C LEU A 107 5.67 15.38 -5.74
N THR A 108 6.33 16.37 -6.35
CA THR A 108 7.48 16.21 -7.22
C THR A 108 8.74 15.89 -6.40
N LYS A 109 8.80 14.73 -5.76
CA LYS A 109 10.09 14.16 -5.32
C LYS A 109 10.66 13.30 -6.45
N ILE A 110 11.88 13.64 -6.89
CA ILE A 110 12.63 12.89 -7.89
C ILE A 110 13.09 11.58 -7.24
N TYR A 111 12.23 10.56 -7.30
CA TYR A 111 12.67 9.20 -6.99
C TYR A 111 13.61 8.74 -8.08
N THR A 112 14.84 8.40 -7.72
CA THR A 112 15.73 7.71 -8.66
C THR A 112 15.16 6.33 -8.97
N ALA A 113 15.31 5.88 -10.22
CA ALA A 113 14.78 4.59 -10.65
C ALA A 113 15.22 3.43 -9.73
N LYS A 114 16.46 3.49 -9.21
CA LYS A 114 17.00 2.50 -8.27
C LYS A 114 16.24 2.46 -6.94
N ARG A 115 16.01 3.61 -6.29
CA ARG A 115 15.30 3.66 -5.01
C ARG A 115 13.86 3.19 -5.14
N PHE A 116 13.20 3.55 -6.24
CA PHE A 116 11.87 3.04 -6.55
C PHE A 116 11.88 1.51 -6.69
N GLU A 117 12.82 0.96 -7.46
CA GLU A 117 12.93 -0.49 -7.65
C GLU A 117 13.20 -1.23 -6.33
N ASP A 118 14.10 -0.70 -5.49
CA ASP A 118 14.43 -1.28 -4.19
C ASP A 118 13.20 -1.28 -3.24
N ASN A 119 12.45 -0.18 -3.18
CA ASN A 119 11.23 -0.07 -2.38
C ASN A 119 10.11 -0.99 -2.89
N LEU A 120 9.94 -1.08 -4.21
CA LEU A 120 8.99 -1.99 -4.83
C LEU A 120 9.33 -3.45 -4.52
N TRP A 121 10.61 -3.83 -4.59
CA TRP A 121 11.05 -5.17 -4.19
C TRP A 121 10.81 -5.48 -2.72
N LYS A 122 11.08 -4.51 -1.84
CA LYS A 122 10.80 -4.63 -0.41
C LYS A 122 9.31 -4.89 -0.18
N TYR A 123 8.45 -4.05 -0.77
CA TYR A 123 7.00 -4.19 -0.68
C TYR A 123 6.51 -5.55 -1.19
N ILE A 124 6.95 -5.99 -2.38
CA ILE A 124 6.55 -7.29 -2.96
C ILE A 124 6.91 -8.45 -2.03
N LYS A 125 8.13 -8.44 -1.45
CA LYS A 125 8.56 -9.50 -0.52
C LYS A 125 7.73 -9.51 0.76
N GLU A 126 7.44 -8.35 1.33
CA GLU A 126 6.57 -8.21 2.50
C GLU A 126 5.17 -8.72 2.19
N GLN A 127 4.58 -8.37 1.05
CA GLN A 127 3.25 -8.83 0.66
C GLN A 127 3.20 -10.33 0.34
N ALA A 128 4.23 -10.88 -0.32
CA ALA A 128 4.31 -12.32 -0.55
C ALA A 128 4.41 -13.10 0.77
N ASN A 129 5.23 -12.62 1.72
CA ASN A 129 5.32 -13.21 3.06
C ASN A 129 4.01 -13.10 3.84
N PHE A 130 3.35 -11.95 3.76
CA PHE A 130 2.06 -11.72 4.41
C PHE A 130 0.97 -12.65 3.86
N LEU A 131 0.96 -12.85 2.54
CA LEU A 131 0.02 -13.74 1.86
C LEU A 131 0.47 -15.21 1.85
N ARG A 132 1.45 -15.58 2.66
CA ARG A 132 1.83 -16.98 2.78
C ARG A 132 0.63 -17.80 3.30
N ASP A 133 0.41 -18.96 2.71
CA ASP A 133 -0.67 -19.91 3.01
C ASP A 133 -2.09 -19.40 2.71
N SER A 134 -2.23 -18.33 1.91
CA SER A 134 -3.53 -17.77 1.49
C SER A 134 -4.12 -18.40 0.20
N GLY A 135 -3.35 -19.19 -0.54
CA GLY A 135 -3.78 -19.90 -1.74
C GLY A 135 -4.78 -21.01 -1.40
N GLN A 136 -5.94 -21.01 -2.07
CA GLN A 136 -7.05 -21.91 -1.75
C GLN A 136 -6.68 -23.40 -1.90
N SER A 137 -6.64 -24.09 -0.77
CA SER A 137 -7.08 -25.48 -0.61
C SER A 137 -7.80 -25.62 0.72
N GLY A 138 -9.14 -25.51 0.70
CA GLY A 138 -10.09 -26.23 1.57
C GLY A 138 -9.85 -26.34 3.08
N LYS A 139 -8.96 -25.55 3.68
CA LYS A 139 -8.71 -25.51 5.13
C LYS A 139 -9.06 -24.13 5.63
N LYS A 140 -9.94 -24.10 6.64
CA LYS A 140 -10.16 -22.96 7.51
C LYS A 140 -8.82 -22.26 7.75
N GLU A 141 -8.77 -20.96 7.49
CA GLU A 141 -7.69 -20.07 7.92
C GLU A 141 -7.17 -20.52 9.30
N THR A 142 -6.04 -21.23 9.31
CA THR A 142 -5.36 -21.59 10.55
C THR A 142 -4.65 -20.35 11.06
N SER A 143 -5.45 -19.47 11.66
CA SER A 143 -5.18 -18.83 12.94
C SER A 143 -3.72 -18.71 13.38
N LYS A 144 -3.07 -17.63 12.99
CA LYS A 144 -2.24 -16.81 13.90
C LYS A 144 -2.67 -15.36 13.67
N ALA A 145 -3.39 -14.80 14.66
CA ALA A 145 -2.98 -13.61 15.43
C ALA A 145 -3.10 -12.32 14.61
N SER A 146 -3.72 -11.28 15.18
CA SER A 146 -3.84 -9.93 14.61
C SER A 146 -2.63 -9.54 13.76
N ASP A 147 -2.84 -9.23 12.48
CA ASP A 147 -1.79 -8.70 11.60
C ASP A 147 -1.54 -7.25 12.03
N GLN A 148 -0.40 -7.02 12.69
CA GLN A 148 0.06 -5.71 13.13
C GLN A 148 1.27 -5.32 12.30
N ARG A 149 1.18 -4.19 11.58
CA ARG A 149 2.33 -3.55 10.94
C ARG A 149 2.72 -2.33 11.75
N GLU A 150 3.95 -2.31 12.26
CA GLU A 150 4.48 -1.20 13.06
C GLU A 150 5.40 -0.30 12.22
N PHE A 151 5.26 1.00 12.41
CA PHE A 151 6.07 2.03 11.78
C PHE A 151 6.54 3.02 12.83
N ASP A 152 7.82 3.34 12.83
CA ASP A 152 8.35 4.37 13.71
C ASP A 152 7.86 5.75 13.25
N CYS A 153 7.34 6.53 14.19
CA CYS A 153 6.84 7.88 13.96
C CYS A 153 7.77 8.90 14.58
N ASP A 154 8.07 9.94 13.82
CA ASP A 154 8.87 11.06 14.32
C ASP A 154 8.05 11.94 15.26
N TYR A 155 6.76 12.15 14.96
CA TYR A 155 5.79 12.73 15.89
C TYR A 155 4.33 12.58 15.41
N VAL A 156 3.38 12.83 16.31
CA VAL A 156 1.95 12.99 16.01
C VAL A 156 1.34 14.21 16.70
N GLU A 157 0.38 14.87 16.06
CA GLU A 157 -0.38 15.98 16.63
C GLU A 157 -1.86 15.95 16.17
N GLY A 158 -2.68 16.85 16.72
CA GLY A 158 -4.06 17.06 16.26
C GLY A 158 -5.11 16.08 16.81
N TYR A 159 -4.72 15.15 17.70
CA TYR A 159 -5.68 14.27 18.38
C TYR A 159 -6.18 14.88 19.71
N PRO A 160 -7.50 14.91 20.00
CA PRO A 160 -8.06 15.58 21.19
C PRO A 160 -7.53 15.08 22.54
N GLY A 161 -6.99 13.84 22.58
CA GLY A 161 -6.39 13.25 23.78
C GLY A 161 -5.01 13.79 24.15
N TRP A 162 -4.37 14.61 23.31
CA TRP A 162 -3.08 15.22 23.59
C TRP A 162 -3.13 16.74 23.44
N SER A 163 -2.58 17.41 24.46
CA SER A 163 -2.53 18.86 24.55
C SER A 163 -1.45 19.50 23.67
N SER A 164 -0.52 18.71 23.14
CA SER A 164 0.62 19.15 22.33
C SER A 164 1.09 18.07 21.38
N GLN A 165 1.99 18.45 20.47
CA GLN A 165 2.77 17.51 19.65
C GLN A 165 3.44 16.45 20.54
N VAL A 166 3.28 15.18 20.17
CA VAL A 166 3.97 14.04 20.81
C VAL A 166 5.11 13.61 19.92
N LEU A 167 6.35 13.80 20.38
CA LEU A 167 7.57 13.42 19.68
C LEU A 167 7.85 11.94 19.86
N GLY A 168 8.23 11.26 18.78
CA GLY A 168 8.50 9.83 18.76
C GLY A 168 7.24 8.97 18.90
N GLY A 169 7.42 7.66 18.83
CA GLY A 169 6.36 6.67 19.03
C GLY A 169 6.24 5.71 17.86
N LYS A 170 5.17 4.92 17.87
CA LYS A 170 4.87 3.95 16.81
C LYS A 170 3.46 4.13 16.29
N LEU A 171 3.31 4.10 14.97
CA LEU A 171 2.04 3.85 14.31
C LEU A 171 1.93 2.36 14.03
N ILE A 172 0.84 1.77 14.51
CA ILE A 172 0.53 0.36 14.34
C ILE A 172 -0.76 0.27 13.53
N LEU A 173 -0.66 -0.38 12.38
CA LEU A 173 -1.80 -0.73 11.57
C LEU A 173 -2.24 -2.13 11.99
N GLU A 174 -3.33 -2.21 12.75
CA GLU A 174 -3.83 -3.46 13.31
C GLU A 174 -5.07 -3.95 12.55
N ARG A 175 -4.97 -5.18 12.05
CA ARG A 175 -6.11 -5.89 11.46
C ARG A 175 -6.70 -6.88 12.44
N GLN A 176 -8.02 -6.82 12.59
CA GLN A 176 -8.77 -7.68 13.48
C GLN A 176 -9.87 -8.41 12.72
N LYS A 177 -10.27 -9.59 13.22
CA LYS A 177 -11.36 -10.34 12.60
C LYS A 177 -12.68 -9.57 12.72
N LYS A 178 -13.52 -9.64 11.68
CA LYS A 178 -14.89 -9.08 11.62
C LYS A 178 -15.00 -7.55 11.41
N GLY A 179 -14.02 -6.91 10.78
CA GLY A 179 -14.12 -5.47 10.47
C GLY A 179 -14.06 -4.62 11.74
N THR A 180 -13.04 -4.89 12.55
CA THR A 180 -12.66 -4.09 13.72
C THR A 180 -11.23 -3.60 13.56
N ASP A 181 -10.83 -3.36 12.32
CA ASP A 181 -9.48 -2.90 12.01
C ASP A 181 -9.28 -1.50 12.59
N GLN A 182 -8.06 -1.19 13.00
CA GLN A 182 -7.77 0.07 13.66
C GLN A 182 -6.34 0.55 13.44
N LEU A 183 -6.18 1.85 13.47
CA LEU A 183 -4.89 2.51 13.60
C LEU A 183 -4.64 2.74 15.09
N ILE A 184 -3.51 2.27 15.58
CA ILE A 184 -3.06 2.53 16.95
C ILE A 184 -1.83 3.41 16.85
N PHE A 185 -1.82 4.52 17.56
CA PHE A 185 -0.57 5.20 17.85
C PHE A 185 -0.16 4.93 19.28
N GLU A 186 1.09 4.52 19.48
CA GLU A 186 1.72 4.32 20.78
C GLU A 186 2.80 5.37 21.00
N ALA A 187 2.56 6.27 21.96
CA ALA A 187 3.51 7.30 22.37
C ALA A 187 4.69 6.70 23.17
N PRO A 188 5.84 7.38 23.26
CA PRO A 188 6.98 6.89 24.05
C PRO A 188 6.70 6.72 25.54
N ASP A 189 5.71 7.43 26.08
CA ASP A 189 5.25 7.30 27.47
C ASP A 189 4.27 6.11 27.67
N GLY A 190 4.04 5.32 26.62
CA GLY A 190 3.16 4.15 26.62
C GLY A 190 1.67 4.47 26.42
N LYS A 191 1.29 5.75 26.30
CA LYS A 191 -0.10 6.11 26.00
C LYS A 191 -0.46 5.69 24.59
N LYS A 192 -1.64 5.09 24.44
CA LYS A 192 -2.15 4.64 23.15
C LYS A 192 -3.37 5.44 22.71
N ILE A 193 -3.39 5.82 21.45
CA ILE A 193 -4.57 6.30 20.73
C ILE A 193 -5.03 5.18 19.81
N GLN A 194 -6.32 4.91 19.78
CA GLN A 194 -6.91 3.94 18.86
C GLN A 194 -7.95 4.65 18.00
N ILE A 195 -7.81 4.54 16.68
CA ILE A 195 -8.72 5.09 15.69
C ILE A 195 -9.26 3.91 14.89
N PRO A 196 -10.53 3.50 15.11
CA PRO A 196 -11.16 2.49 14.28
C PRO A 196 -11.11 2.87 12.80
N ALA A 197 -10.80 1.92 11.92
CA ALA A 197 -10.76 2.13 10.48
C ALA A 197 -12.11 2.65 9.96
N ALA A 198 -13.20 2.19 10.58
CA ALA A 198 -14.56 2.67 10.36
C ALA A 198 -14.75 4.18 10.54
N ASN A 199 -13.91 4.82 11.35
CA ASN A 199 -13.99 6.23 11.65
C ASN A 199 -13.09 7.08 10.74
N ILE A 200 -12.27 6.48 9.88
CA ILE A 200 -11.37 7.18 8.99
C ILE A 200 -12.11 7.45 7.67
N GLU A 201 -12.37 8.72 7.39
CA GLU A 201 -13.05 9.16 6.17
C GLU A 201 -12.05 9.35 5.02
N LYS A 202 -10.82 9.79 5.35
CA LYS A 202 -9.78 10.10 4.38
C LYS A 202 -8.39 10.03 5.03
N ALA A 203 -7.39 9.63 4.26
CA ALA A 203 -5.99 9.80 4.59
C ALA A 203 -5.26 10.46 3.39
N THR A 204 -4.42 11.45 3.64
CA THR A 204 -3.67 12.16 2.59
C THR A 204 -2.29 12.56 3.05
N ILE A 205 -1.32 12.52 2.13
CA ILE A 205 -0.02 13.12 2.37
C ILE A 205 -0.12 14.64 2.19
N ILE A 206 0.40 15.38 3.16
CA ILE A 206 0.52 16.84 3.16
C ILE A 206 1.98 17.24 3.42
N SER A 207 2.38 18.42 2.93
CA SER A 207 3.65 19.05 3.30
C SER A 207 3.44 19.99 4.48
N ARG A 208 4.32 19.97 5.50
CA ARG A 208 4.13 20.85 6.67
C ARG A 208 4.44 22.32 6.37
N LYS A 209 3.74 23.22 7.07
CA LYS A 209 4.13 24.62 7.30
C LYS A 209 4.46 24.87 8.79
N LYS A 210 5.58 25.59 8.98
CA LYS A 210 6.14 26.26 10.18
C LYS A 210 6.57 25.36 11.37
N GLY A 211 7.88 25.35 11.64
CA GLY A 211 8.47 24.79 12.88
C GLY A 211 9.24 23.46 12.75
N LEU A 212 9.22 22.83 11.57
CA LEU A 212 10.03 21.66 11.20
C LEU A 212 10.70 21.89 9.84
N ALA A 213 11.54 20.96 9.39
CA ALA A 213 12.22 21.08 8.11
C ALA A 213 11.18 21.26 6.99
N GLU A 214 11.44 22.23 6.10
CA GLU A 214 10.50 22.75 5.08
C GLU A 214 10.04 21.70 4.05
N HIS A 215 10.51 20.46 4.15
CA HIS A 215 10.34 19.39 3.17
C HIS A 215 9.81 18.07 3.75
N ASP A 216 9.48 18.04 5.04
CA ASP A 216 8.97 16.84 5.70
C ASP A 216 7.54 16.56 5.23
N LEU A 217 7.31 15.29 4.86
CA LEU A 217 5.98 14.80 4.50
C LEU A 217 5.26 14.29 5.75
N MET A 218 3.96 14.47 5.77
CA MET A 218 3.10 13.99 6.85
C MET A 218 1.84 13.37 6.28
N ILE A 219 1.22 12.46 7.03
CA ILE A 219 -0.12 11.95 6.73
C ILE A 219 -1.11 12.73 7.60
N GLU A 220 -2.02 13.45 6.97
CA GLU A 220 -3.23 13.97 7.63
C GLU A 220 -4.35 12.94 7.46
N LEU A 221 -5.00 12.60 8.56
CA LEU A 221 -6.21 11.80 8.55
C LEU A 221 -7.41 12.73 8.76
N THR A 222 -8.52 12.47 8.10
CA THR A 222 -9.83 13.01 8.48
C THR A 222 -10.60 11.88 9.15
N CYS A 223 -10.87 12.01 10.45
CA CYS A 223 -11.54 10.95 11.21
C CYS A 223 -12.71 11.48 12.05
N LYS A 224 -13.65 10.60 12.40
CA LYS A 224 -14.72 10.86 13.36
C LYS A 224 -14.32 10.37 14.75
N ASP A 225 -14.34 11.27 15.74
CA ASP A 225 -14.24 10.93 17.16
C ASP A 225 -15.38 11.60 17.94
N LYS A 226 -16.18 10.81 18.66
CA LYS A 226 -17.35 11.29 19.45
C LYS A 226 -18.21 12.32 18.71
N ASN A 227 -18.56 12.03 17.45
CA ASN A 227 -19.32 12.88 16.52
C ASN A 227 -18.64 14.19 16.06
N LYS A 228 -17.37 14.41 16.42
CA LYS A 228 -16.56 15.52 15.91
C LYS A 228 -15.62 15.00 14.82
N THR A 229 -15.41 15.80 13.80
CA THR A 229 -14.35 15.55 12.83
C THR A 229 -13.03 16.05 13.42
N ILE A 230 -12.01 15.20 13.39
CA ILE A 230 -10.66 15.49 13.86
C ILE A 230 -9.67 15.30 12.71
N HIS A 231 -8.54 16.00 12.80
CA HIS A 231 -7.49 16.00 11.78
C HIS A 231 -6.13 15.66 12.38
N PRO A 232 -5.93 14.42 12.88
CA PRO A 232 -4.62 14.05 13.39
C PRO A 232 -3.61 13.99 12.25
N VAL A 233 -2.40 14.47 12.54
CA VAL A 233 -1.29 14.55 11.61
C VAL A 233 -0.16 13.67 12.15
N ILE A 234 0.37 12.83 11.28
CA ILE A 234 1.41 11.84 11.58
C ILE A 234 2.62 12.12 10.70
N ASN A 235 3.77 12.32 11.31
CA ASN A 235 5.03 12.43 10.60
C ASN A 235 5.82 11.13 10.72
N LEU A 236 6.31 10.69 9.58
CA LEU A 236 6.99 9.43 9.36
C LEU A 236 8.17 9.73 8.44
N ALA A 237 9.17 8.85 8.43
CA ALA A 237 10.25 8.95 7.47
C ALA A 237 9.72 9.00 6.03
N ASP A 238 10.28 9.93 5.25
CA ASP A 238 9.87 10.23 3.88
C ASP A 238 9.85 9.00 2.95
N ASP A 239 10.70 8.02 3.22
CA ASP A 239 10.87 6.81 2.42
C ASP A 239 9.77 5.77 2.66
N ILE A 240 9.09 5.81 3.81
CA ILE A 240 8.01 4.87 4.16
C ILE A 240 6.62 5.49 4.03
N ILE A 241 6.50 6.83 4.02
CA ILE A 241 5.21 7.51 4.19
C ILE A 241 4.15 7.12 3.14
N ALA A 242 4.55 6.91 1.89
CA ALA A 242 3.63 6.46 0.84
C ALA A 242 3.14 5.02 1.07
N GLY A 243 4.04 4.14 1.55
CA GLY A 243 3.67 2.77 1.91
C GLY A 243 2.78 2.71 3.15
N VAL A 244 2.96 3.63 4.10
CA VAL A 244 2.08 3.77 5.26
C VAL A 244 0.70 4.27 4.85
N LEU A 245 0.62 5.30 4.00
CA LEU A 245 -0.66 5.79 3.46
C LEU A 245 -1.41 4.65 2.75
N ALA A 246 -0.70 3.88 1.92
CA ALA A 246 -1.23 2.68 1.27
C ALA A 246 -1.82 1.70 2.27
N GLY A 247 -1.06 1.37 3.32
CA GLY A 247 -1.51 0.46 4.38
C GLY A 247 -2.76 0.95 5.11
N ILE A 248 -2.89 2.26 5.33
CA ILE A 248 -4.07 2.88 5.95
C ILE A 248 -5.28 2.77 5.03
N ASN A 249 -5.16 3.19 3.77
CA ASN A 249 -6.25 3.11 2.79
C ASN A 249 -6.75 1.67 2.61
N GLU A 250 -5.81 0.73 2.57
CA GLU A 250 -6.09 -0.69 2.44
C GLU A 250 -6.91 -1.21 3.62
N ILE A 251 -6.53 -0.87 4.86
CA ILE A 251 -7.28 -1.23 6.06
C ILE A 251 -8.68 -0.63 6.06
N VAL A 252 -8.83 0.64 5.68
CA VAL A 252 -10.14 1.31 5.61
C VAL A 252 -11.04 0.64 4.57
N ALA A 253 -10.49 0.25 3.42
CA ALA A 253 -11.24 -0.43 2.36
C ALA A 253 -11.65 -1.85 2.76
N GLU A 254 -10.74 -2.62 3.35
CA GLU A 254 -10.98 -3.99 3.81
C GLU A 254 -12.00 -4.04 4.95
N ASP A 255 -11.87 -3.17 5.94
CA ASP A 255 -12.80 -3.03 7.06
C ASP A 255 -14.23 -2.73 6.58
N LYS A 256 -14.37 -1.80 5.62
CA LYS A 256 -15.66 -1.49 4.99
C LYS A 256 -16.27 -2.71 4.31
N TYR A 257 -15.48 -3.42 3.51
CA TYR A 257 -15.91 -4.64 2.82
C TYR A 257 -16.38 -5.73 3.80
N LEU A 258 -15.59 -5.99 4.85
CA LEU A 258 -15.93 -7.00 5.86
C LEU A 258 -17.21 -6.63 6.61
N ARG A 259 -17.37 -5.37 7.04
CA ARG A 259 -18.59 -4.92 7.72
C ARG A 259 -19.84 -5.08 6.86
N ASP A 260 -19.75 -4.81 5.56
CA ASP A 260 -20.88 -4.98 4.66
C ASP A 260 -21.22 -6.46 4.40
N MET A 261 -20.23 -7.37 4.42
CA MET A 261 -20.48 -8.81 4.33
C MET A 261 -21.15 -9.40 5.57
N TYR A 262 -20.81 -8.92 6.77
CA TYR A 262 -21.30 -9.47 8.05
C TYR A 262 -22.55 -8.77 8.60
N LYS A 263 -23.17 -7.85 7.83
CA LYS A 263 -24.40 -7.14 8.18
C LYS A 263 -25.70 -7.96 8.02
N ASN A 264 -25.61 -9.29 7.88
CA ASN A 264 -26.77 -10.20 7.86
C ASN A 264 -27.21 -10.59 9.27
#